data_AF-A0AAJ8DMI8-F1
#
_entry.id   AF-A0AAJ8DMI8-F1
#
_cell.length_a   1.000
_cell.length_b   1.000
_cell.length_c   1.000
_cell.angle_alpha   90.00
_cell.angle_beta   90.00
_cell.angle_gamma   90.00
#
_symmetry.space_group_name_H-M   'P 1'
#
loop_
_entity.id
_entity.type
_entity.pdbx_description
1 polymer ?
#
loop_
_entity_poly.entity_id
_entity_poly.type
_entity_poly.pdbx_seq_one_letter_code
_entity_poly.pdbx_strand_id
1 'polypeptide(L)'
;MRMKPSRHLLLGLCSMLALGFLYYSSGRISLQGWGRKSLYDKQGFLLKLDGGLPLELIYKYGNLSEGACKPGFAAAKMTAIYPKFTKVVPMFLDPNYKRFSKIGDYLPPFGIKSQEKIIDILLSATKSYGLGEELDSMSCKTCIIVGNGGILANKSLGQRIDQFDVVVRLNEAPVKGFEKDVGSKTTMRITYPEGAIQKIERYEAQSLFVLSAFKALDFNWLRHMVFNQRLMCFPQTVVSSQYCQQRCWVSSSNGRAKWLQSDRITN
;
A
#
# COMPACT_ATOMS: atom_id res chain seq x y z
N MET A 1 -73.22 -35.84 14.64
CA MET A 1 -73.08 -35.73 13.17
C MET A 1 -71.66 -35.26 12.86
N ARG A 2 -70.86 -36.06 12.15
CA ARG A 2 -69.45 -35.74 11.83
C ARG A 2 -69.43 -35.06 10.46
N MET A 3 -69.34 -33.73 10.42
CA MET A 3 -69.29 -32.98 9.17
C MET A 3 -67.97 -33.30 8.44
N LYS A 4 -68.05 -33.91 7.27
CA LYS A 4 -66.89 -34.08 6.37
C LYS A 4 -66.51 -32.70 5.84
N PRO A 5 -65.25 -32.25 5.94
CA PRO A 5 -64.83 -31.02 5.31
C PRO A 5 -65.03 -31.15 3.80
N SER A 6 -65.77 -30.20 3.21
CA SER A 6 -65.89 -30.12 1.75
C SER A 6 -64.49 -30.07 1.15
N ARG A 7 -64.23 -30.90 0.13
CA ARG A 7 -62.93 -30.98 -0.57
C ARG A 7 -62.46 -29.59 -1.06
N HIS A 8 -63.41 -28.70 -1.35
CA HIS A 8 -63.16 -27.31 -1.73
C HIS A 8 -62.62 -26.44 -0.58
N LEU A 9 -63.04 -26.70 0.66
CA LEU A 9 -62.55 -25.98 1.84
C LEU A 9 -61.08 -26.32 2.11
N LEU A 10 -60.72 -27.60 1.96
CA LEU A 10 -59.35 -28.07 2.14
C LEU A 10 -58.42 -27.55 1.03
N LEU A 11 -58.89 -27.54 -0.22
CA LEU A 11 -58.17 -26.95 -1.35
C LEU A 11 -57.95 -25.45 -1.16
N GLY A 12 -58.98 -24.70 -0.72
CA GLY A 12 -58.85 -23.27 -0.45
C GLY A 12 -57.85 -22.96 0.67
N LEU A 13 -57.88 -23.73 1.77
CA LEU A 13 -56.91 -23.61 2.86
C LEU A 13 -55.48 -23.91 2.41
N CYS A 14 -55.27 -24.96 1.62
CA CYS A 14 -53.96 -25.28 1.05
C CYS A 14 -53.43 -24.16 0.14
N SER A 15 -54.28 -23.61 -0.74
CA SER A 15 -53.89 -22.51 -1.61
C SER A 15 -53.54 -21.24 -0.84
N MET A 16 -54.29 -20.91 0.22
CA MET A 16 -54.00 -19.74 1.07
C MET A 16 -52.70 -19.92 1.87
N LEU A 17 -52.44 -21.12 2.40
CA LEU A 17 -51.19 -21.41 3.09
C LEU A 17 -49.98 -21.39 2.14
N ALA A 18 -50.13 -21.91 0.91
CA ALA A 18 -49.07 -21.85 -0.09
C ALA A 18 -48.77 -20.41 -0.54
N LEU A 19 -49.80 -19.60 -0.78
CA LEU A 19 -49.64 -18.18 -1.11
C LEU A 19 -49.05 -17.39 0.06
N GLY A 20 -49.46 -17.69 1.30
CA GLY A 20 -48.87 -17.11 2.51
C GLY A 20 -47.40 -17.49 2.68
N PHE A 21 -47.03 -18.73 2.39
CA PHE A 21 -45.64 -19.19 2.44
C PHE A 21 -44.78 -18.55 1.34
N LEU A 22 -45.32 -18.42 0.12
CA LEU A 22 -44.66 -17.72 -0.99
C LEU A 22 -44.51 -16.22 -0.68
N TYR A 23 -45.55 -15.57 -0.16
CA TYR A 23 -45.49 -14.16 0.25
C TYR A 23 -44.51 -13.93 1.40
N TYR A 24 -44.52 -14.80 2.42
CA TYR A 24 -43.57 -14.73 3.53
C TYR A 24 -42.12 -14.99 3.07
N SER A 25 -41.92 -15.93 2.15
CA SER A 25 -40.62 -16.24 1.58
C SER A 25 -40.11 -15.11 0.67
N SER A 26 -40.98 -14.52 -0.17
CA SER A 26 -40.65 -13.34 -0.99
C SER A 26 -40.41 -12.09 -0.15
N GLY A 27 -41.14 -11.91 0.95
CA GLY A 27 -40.95 -10.83 1.92
C GLY A 27 -39.61 -10.95 2.65
N ARG A 28 -39.19 -12.16 3.04
CA ARG A 28 -37.86 -12.41 3.64
C ARG A 28 -36.71 -12.24 2.65
N ILE A 29 -36.92 -12.51 1.37
CA ILE A 29 -35.90 -12.28 0.32
C ILE A 29 -35.79 -10.78 -0.03
N SER A 30 -36.88 -10.01 0.10
CA SER A 30 -36.89 -8.57 -0.20
C SER A 30 -36.45 -7.68 0.97
N LEU A 31 -36.70 -8.08 2.22
CA LEU A 31 -36.39 -7.27 3.41
C LEU A 31 -34.90 -7.19 3.79
N GLN A 32 -34.03 -8.04 3.23
CA GLN A 32 -32.57 -7.90 3.40
C GLN A 32 -31.90 -7.09 2.28
N GLY A 33 -32.64 -6.73 1.22
CA GLY A 33 -32.08 -6.11 0.01
C GLY A 33 -32.51 -4.66 -0.25
N TRP A 34 -33.44 -4.10 0.52
CA TRP A 34 -33.91 -2.74 0.28
C TRP A 34 -32.95 -1.69 0.88
N GLY A 35 -31.98 -1.27 0.07
CA GLY A 35 -31.56 0.13 0.07
C GLY A 35 -30.27 0.53 0.79
N ARG A 36 -29.38 -0.38 1.20
CA ARG A 36 -27.99 0.00 1.53
C ARG A 36 -27.09 -0.35 0.34
N LYS A 37 -26.88 0.63 -0.56
CA LYS A 37 -25.78 0.54 -1.54
C LYS A 37 -24.50 0.24 -0.75
N SER A 38 -23.83 -0.86 -1.07
CA SER A 38 -22.56 -1.20 -0.43
C SER A 38 -21.60 -0.03 -0.60
N LEU A 39 -21.03 0.47 0.50
CA LEU A 39 -20.04 1.54 0.45
C LEU A 39 -18.74 1.07 -0.25
N TYR A 40 -18.54 -0.25 -0.28
CA TYR A 40 -17.38 -0.92 -0.82
C TYR A 40 -17.74 -1.83 -2.01
N ASP A 41 -16.81 -2.01 -2.95
CA ASP A 41 -16.92 -3.04 -3.98
C ASP A 41 -16.71 -4.45 -3.41
N LYS A 42 -16.74 -5.47 -4.28
CA LYS A 42 -16.52 -6.87 -3.89
C LYS A 42 -15.08 -7.15 -3.39
N GLN A 43 -14.15 -6.24 -3.62
CA GLN A 43 -12.75 -6.31 -3.20
C GLN A 43 -12.48 -5.49 -1.93
N GLY A 44 -13.49 -4.78 -1.41
CA GLY A 44 -13.37 -3.95 -0.21
C GLY A 44 -12.91 -2.51 -0.47
N PHE A 45 -12.87 -2.05 -1.72
CA PHE A 45 -12.53 -0.66 -2.05
C PHE A 45 -13.76 0.25 -2.02
N LEU A 46 -13.60 1.48 -1.53
CA LEU A 46 -14.68 2.47 -1.52
C LEU A 46 -15.15 2.77 -2.94
N LEU A 47 -16.47 2.64 -3.18
CA LEU A 47 -17.07 2.98 -4.47
C LEU A 47 -17.05 4.48 -4.77
N LYS A 48 -16.91 5.31 -3.74
CA LYS A 48 -16.77 6.77 -3.87
C LYS A 48 -15.72 7.27 -2.89
N LEU A 49 -14.60 7.73 -3.42
CA LEU A 49 -13.49 8.31 -2.65
C LEU A 49 -13.76 9.76 -2.21
N ASP A 50 -14.73 10.43 -2.83
CA ASP A 50 -15.05 11.83 -2.55
C ASP A 50 -15.89 12.01 -1.29
N GLY A 51 -15.30 11.69 -0.14
CA GLY A 51 -15.71 12.26 1.13
C GLY A 51 -15.46 13.78 1.08
N GLY A 52 -16.53 14.55 0.93
CA GLY A 52 -16.48 15.99 1.18
C GLY A 52 -15.91 16.24 2.58
N LEU A 53 -15.05 17.25 2.73
CA LEU A 53 -14.63 17.65 4.07
C LEU A 53 -15.86 18.17 4.83
N PRO A 54 -15.94 17.99 6.17
CA PRO A 54 -16.90 18.71 6.99
C PRO A 54 -16.83 20.22 6.70
N LEU A 55 -17.97 20.93 6.80
CA LEU A 55 -18.07 22.36 6.48
C LEU A 55 -16.99 23.20 7.18
N GLU A 56 -16.72 22.92 8.46
CA GLU A 56 -15.65 23.57 9.25
C GLU A 56 -14.26 23.43 8.59
N LEU A 57 -13.94 22.25 8.05
CA LEU A 57 -12.67 21.99 7.37
C LEU A 57 -12.68 22.56 5.94
N ILE A 58 -13.84 22.69 5.30
CA ILE A 58 -13.97 23.42 4.03
C ILE A 58 -13.63 24.89 4.25
N TYR A 59 -14.14 25.54 5.30
CA TYR A 59 -13.76 26.93 5.60
C TYR A 59 -12.27 27.06 5.92
N LYS A 60 -11.70 26.12 6.68
CA LYS A 60 -10.27 26.11 7.02
C LYS A 60 -9.36 25.94 5.80
N TYR A 61 -9.78 25.17 4.79
CA TYR A 61 -8.92 24.78 3.67
C TYR A 61 -9.36 25.32 2.29
N GLY A 62 -10.54 25.92 2.19
CA GLY A 62 -11.20 26.30 0.93
C GLY A 62 -10.76 27.64 0.35
N ASN A 63 -10.19 28.54 1.16
CA ASN A 63 -9.88 29.92 0.75
C ASN A 63 -8.42 30.15 0.32
N LEU A 64 -7.75 29.16 -0.26
CA LEU A 64 -6.29 29.18 -0.41
C LEU A 64 -5.83 28.99 -1.86
N SER A 65 -4.87 29.81 -2.26
CA SER A 65 -4.18 29.80 -3.55
C SER A 65 -3.63 28.43 -3.92
N GLU A 66 -3.62 28.15 -5.23
CA GLU A 66 -3.14 26.90 -5.80
C GLU A 66 -1.64 26.70 -5.46
N GLY A 67 -1.31 25.62 -4.73
CA GLY A 67 0.07 25.26 -4.42
C GLY A 67 0.58 25.57 -2.99
N ALA A 68 -0.21 26.19 -2.12
CA ALA A 68 0.19 26.38 -0.72
C ALA A 68 0.15 25.06 0.09
N CYS A 69 1.19 24.78 0.89
CA CYS A 69 1.20 23.63 1.81
C CYS A 69 0.17 23.82 2.92
N LYS A 70 -0.68 22.81 3.16
CA LYS A 70 -1.76 22.88 4.16
C LYS A 70 -1.52 21.86 5.29
N PRO A 71 -1.00 22.29 6.45
CA PRO A 71 -0.77 21.39 7.57
C PRO A 71 -2.04 20.64 7.96
N GLY A 72 -1.94 19.30 8.08
CA GLY A 72 -3.04 18.44 8.48
C GLY A 72 -4.12 18.18 7.42
N PHE A 73 -4.06 18.79 6.23
CA PHE A 73 -5.09 18.61 5.19
C PHE A 73 -5.22 17.15 4.74
N ALA A 74 -4.11 16.49 4.45
CA ALA A 74 -4.12 15.09 4.04
C ALA A 74 -4.71 14.18 5.14
N ALA A 75 -4.38 14.42 6.41
CA ALA A 75 -4.94 13.67 7.53
C ALA A 75 -6.46 13.91 7.67
N ALA A 76 -6.91 15.16 7.57
CA ALA A 76 -8.33 15.51 7.59
C ALA A 76 -9.11 14.83 6.45
N LYS A 77 -8.56 14.83 5.23
CA LYS A 77 -9.14 14.12 4.08
C LYS A 77 -9.20 12.62 4.33
N MET A 78 -8.13 12.02 4.84
CA MET A 78 -8.11 10.58 5.15
C MET A 78 -9.12 10.22 6.22
N THR A 79 -9.30 11.02 7.28
CA THR A 79 -10.34 10.80 8.28
C THR A 79 -11.75 10.93 7.70
N ALA A 80 -11.97 11.86 6.76
CA ALA A 80 -13.27 12.00 6.11
C ALA A 80 -13.61 10.80 5.21
N ILE A 81 -12.61 10.23 4.52
CA ILE A 81 -12.79 9.06 3.64
C ILE A 81 -12.85 7.76 4.45
N TYR A 82 -12.00 7.63 5.47
CA TYR A 82 -11.86 6.47 6.34
C TYR A 82 -11.93 6.89 7.81
N PRO A 83 -13.12 7.01 8.41
CA PRO A 83 -13.28 7.47 9.80
C PRO A 83 -12.58 6.58 10.84
N LYS A 84 -12.33 5.31 10.50
CA LYS A 84 -11.58 4.35 11.35
C LYS A 84 -10.06 4.46 11.19
N PHE A 85 -9.56 5.34 10.33
CA PHE A 85 -8.13 5.52 10.11
C PHE A 85 -7.47 6.14 11.35
N THR A 86 -6.44 5.46 11.87
CA THR A 86 -5.68 5.91 13.04
C THR A 86 -4.32 6.45 12.61
N LYS A 87 -4.08 7.76 12.81
CA LYS A 87 -2.82 8.44 12.44
C LYS A 87 -1.59 7.92 13.21
N VAL A 88 -1.79 7.21 14.31
CA VAL A 88 -0.73 6.80 15.25
C VAL A 88 0.13 5.65 14.71
N VAL A 89 -0.29 4.97 13.65
CA VAL A 89 0.47 3.86 13.08
C VAL A 89 1.66 4.41 12.25
N PRO A 90 2.92 4.07 12.60
CA PRO A 90 4.07 4.53 11.84
C PRO A 90 4.08 3.91 10.44
N MET A 91 4.61 4.66 9.47
CA MET A 91 4.74 4.19 8.09
C MET A 91 5.84 3.13 7.92
N PHE A 92 6.93 3.25 8.68
CA PHE A 92 8.07 2.34 8.64
C PHE A 92 8.11 1.50 9.91
N LEU A 93 8.60 0.26 9.79
CA LEU A 93 8.93 -0.54 10.96
C LEU A 93 10.11 0.09 11.70
N ASP A 94 9.99 0.15 13.01
CA ASP A 94 11.02 0.62 13.93
C ASP A 94 11.32 -0.49 14.96
N PRO A 95 12.44 -0.43 15.71
CA PRO A 95 12.80 -1.46 16.69
C PRO A 95 11.71 -1.79 17.74
N ASN A 96 10.74 -0.89 17.96
CA ASN A 96 9.61 -1.10 18.88
C ASN A 96 8.36 -1.68 18.19
N TYR A 97 8.44 -2.21 16.96
CA TYR A 97 7.29 -2.71 16.21
C TYR A 97 6.45 -3.75 16.97
N LYS A 98 7.06 -4.50 17.90
CA LYS A 98 6.39 -5.51 18.75
C LYS A 98 5.30 -4.92 19.66
N ARG A 99 5.26 -3.60 19.85
CA ARG A 99 4.15 -2.89 20.52
C ARG A 99 2.80 -3.15 19.84
N PHE A 100 2.81 -3.47 18.54
CA PHE A 100 1.62 -3.82 17.78
C PHE A 100 1.38 -5.34 17.82
N SER A 101 1.22 -5.94 18.99
CA SER A 101 1.21 -7.40 19.18
C SER A 101 0.40 -8.21 18.15
N LYS A 102 -0.75 -7.68 17.71
CA LYS A 102 -1.61 -8.29 16.68
C LYS A 102 -0.95 -8.52 15.32
N ILE A 103 0.10 -7.79 14.94
CA ILE A 103 0.75 -7.97 13.63
C ILE A 103 1.54 -9.29 13.56
N GLY A 104 1.87 -9.89 14.70
CA GLY A 104 2.48 -11.23 14.77
C GLY A 104 1.49 -12.36 14.44
N ASP A 105 0.18 -12.08 14.43
CA ASP A 105 -0.84 -13.10 14.15
C ASP A 105 -1.06 -13.32 12.65
N TYR A 106 -0.65 -12.37 11.81
CA TYR A 106 -0.89 -12.36 10.37
C TYR A 106 0.40 -12.56 9.58
N LEU A 107 0.30 -13.28 8.46
CA LEU A 107 1.40 -13.39 7.50
C LEU A 107 1.56 -12.08 6.71
N PRO A 108 2.75 -11.84 6.12
CA PRO A 108 2.92 -10.78 5.13
C PRO A 108 1.87 -10.86 4.00
N PRO A 109 1.42 -9.74 3.42
CA PRO A 109 1.81 -8.34 3.72
C PRO A 109 1.08 -7.73 4.94
N PHE A 110 0.10 -8.42 5.53
CA PHE A 110 -0.76 -7.86 6.57
C PHE A 110 -0.20 -8.00 8.00
N GLY A 111 0.87 -8.77 8.15
CA GLY A 111 1.62 -8.90 9.39
C GLY A 111 3.01 -9.47 9.14
N ILE A 112 3.61 -9.98 10.20
CA ILE A 112 5.03 -10.40 10.22
C ILE A 112 5.22 -11.78 10.85
N LYS A 113 4.14 -12.56 10.95
CA LYS A 113 4.16 -13.88 11.59
C LYS A 113 5.34 -14.71 11.09
N SER A 114 6.16 -15.19 12.03
CA SER A 114 7.36 -15.99 11.78
C SER A 114 8.54 -15.26 11.12
N GLN A 115 8.45 -13.95 10.91
CA GLN A 115 9.53 -13.11 10.34
C GLN A 115 10.20 -12.20 11.40
N GLU A 116 9.82 -12.32 12.67
CA GLU A 116 10.26 -11.42 13.74
C GLU A 116 11.80 -11.44 13.90
N LYS A 117 12.40 -12.63 13.88
CA LYS A 117 13.85 -12.79 14.01
C LYS A 117 14.62 -12.10 12.87
N ILE A 118 14.17 -12.25 11.63
CA ILE A 118 14.85 -11.63 10.48
C ILE A 118 14.63 -10.12 10.47
N ILE A 119 13.45 -9.64 10.88
CA ILE A 119 13.17 -8.22 11.05
C ILE A 119 14.08 -7.61 12.12
N ASP A 120 14.25 -8.27 13.27
CA ASP A 120 15.15 -7.79 14.34
C ASP A 120 16.61 -7.67 13.84
N ILE A 121 17.07 -8.65 13.04
CA ILE A 121 18.41 -8.63 12.42
C ILE A 121 18.53 -7.48 11.40
N LEU A 122 17.51 -7.27 10.57
CA LEU A 122 17.49 -6.20 9.58
C LEU A 122 17.48 -4.82 10.23
N LEU A 123 16.61 -4.61 11.21
CA LEU A 123 16.48 -3.33 11.94
C LEU A 123 17.73 -3.00 12.75
N SER A 124 18.46 -4.00 13.27
CA SER A 124 19.73 -3.74 13.96
C SER A 124 20.87 -3.36 13.00
N ALA A 125 20.81 -3.81 11.73
CA ALA A 125 21.76 -3.42 10.70
C ALA A 125 21.43 -2.07 10.04
N THR A 126 20.14 -1.73 9.89
CA THR A 126 19.71 -0.45 9.31
C THR A 126 19.80 0.66 10.35
N LYS A 127 20.83 1.51 10.22
CA LYS A 127 21.12 2.61 11.18
C LYS A 127 20.07 3.74 11.20
N SER A 128 19.20 3.83 10.20
CA SER A 128 18.13 4.82 10.13
C SER A 128 16.84 4.22 9.56
N TYR A 129 15.72 4.68 10.07
CA TYR A 129 14.36 4.38 9.61
C TYR A 129 13.57 5.70 9.62
N GLY A 130 12.79 5.96 8.57
CA GLY A 130 12.10 7.23 8.41
C GLY A 130 12.61 8.09 7.27
N LEU A 131 12.06 9.29 7.16
CA LEU A 131 12.37 10.26 6.12
C LEU A 131 13.65 11.05 6.41
N GLY A 132 14.10 11.06 7.65
CA GLY A 132 15.28 11.79 8.11
C GLY A 132 14.91 13.11 8.78
N GLU A 133 15.82 13.59 9.64
CA GLU A 133 15.59 14.72 10.55
C GLU A 133 15.16 16.01 9.83
N GLU A 134 15.78 16.32 8.69
CA GLU A 134 15.45 17.50 7.89
C GLU A 134 13.96 17.50 7.53
N LEU A 135 13.48 16.43 6.89
CA LEU A 135 12.08 16.28 6.56
C LEU A 135 11.25 16.20 7.84
N ASP A 136 11.59 15.36 8.80
CA ASP A 136 10.81 15.15 10.02
C ASP A 136 10.54 16.45 10.79
N SER A 137 11.52 17.38 10.83
CA SER A 137 11.41 18.70 11.47
C SER A 137 10.49 19.70 10.74
N MET A 138 10.15 19.48 9.47
CA MET A 138 9.28 20.37 8.71
C MET A 138 7.85 20.39 9.27
N SER A 139 7.35 21.60 9.56
CA SER A 139 5.98 21.83 10.04
C SER A 139 4.90 21.50 8.99
N CYS A 140 5.23 21.60 7.71
CA CYS A 140 4.38 21.23 6.58
C CYS A 140 5.20 20.55 5.49
N LYS A 141 4.68 19.45 4.95
CA LYS A 141 5.32 18.68 3.87
C LYS A 141 4.32 18.53 2.73
N THR A 142 4.78 18.82 1.53
CA THR A 142 4.10 18.51 0.28
C THR A 142 4.63 17.17 -0.24
N CYS A 143 3.72 16.25 -0.53
CA CYS A 143 4.08 14.91 -1.02
C CYS A 143 3.43 14.66 -2.37
N ILE A 144 4.17 14.04 -3.29
CA ILE A 144 3.65 13.54 -4.56
C ILE A 144 4.06 12.08 -4.74
N ILE A 145 3.12 11.28 -5.24
CA ILE A 145 3.35 9.88 -5.61
C ILE A 145 3.32 9.81 -7.13
N VAL A 146 4.45 9.43 -7.73
CA VAL A 146 4.60 9.29 -9.17
C VAL A 146 4.51 7.81 -9.53
N GLY A 147 3.37 7.42 -10.10
CA GLY A 147 3.17 6.07 -10.63
C GLY A 147 3.88 5.83 -11.96
N ASN A 148 3.79 4.59 -12.46
CA ASN A 148 4.55 4.13 -13.63
C ASN A 148 3.74 4.22 -14.93
N GLY A 149 2.60 4.90 -14.91
CA GLY A 149 1.69 4.99 -16.04
C GLY A 149 2.24 5.87 -17.16
N GLY A 150 2.13 5.41 -18.40
CA GLY A 150 2.58 6.15 -19.59
C GLY A 150 1.86 7.47 -19.85
N ILE A 151 0.80 7.79 -19.10
CA ILE A 151 0.07 9.07 -19.19
C ILE A 151 0.97 10.29 -18.92
N LEU A 152 2.08 10.10 -18.21
CA LEU A 152 3.04 11.15 -17.91
C LEU A 152 3.93 11.52 -19.11
N ALA A 153 4.00 10.66 -20.15
CA ALA A 153 4.84 10.92 -21.31
C ALA A 153 4.42 12.20 -22.05
N ASN A 154 5.40 13.01 -22.43
CA ASN A 154 5.24 14.30 -23.11
C ASN A 154 4.38 15.32 -22.34
N LYS A 155 4.25 15.20 -21.01
CA LYS A 155 3.49 16.15 -20.18
C LYS A 155 4.34 17.28 -19.63
N SER A 156 5.67 17.19 -19.70
CA SER A 156 6.60 18.19 -19.20
C SER A 156 6.35 18.57 -17.72
N LEU A 157 5.90 17.61 -16.91
CA LEU A 157 5.54 17.85 -15.50
C LEU A 157 6.75 17.80 -14.56
N GLY A 158 7.95 17.47 -15.05
CA GLY A 158 9.08 17.15 -14.20
C GLY A 158 9.49 18.27 -13.25
N GLN A 159 9.53 19.51 -13.74
CA GLN A 159 9.83 20.67 -12.89
C GLN A 159 8.78 20.86 -11.79
N ARG A 160 7.50 20.60 -12.07
CA ARG A 160 6.42 20.70 -11.08
C ARG A 160 6.49 19.58 -10.05
N ILE A 161 6.87 18.37 -10.46
CA ILE A 161 7.08 17.22 -9.56
C ILE A 161 8.24 17.50 -8.61
N ASP A 162 9.35 18.04 -9.11
CA ASP A 162 10.55 18.29 -8.31
C ASP A 162 10.37 19.40 -7.25
N GLN A 163 9.31 20.20 -7.35
CA GLN A 163 8.95 21.23 -6.35
C GLN A 163 8.38 20.64 -5.05
N PHE A 164 7.95 19.38 -5.03
CA PHE A 164 7.42 18.74 -3.82
C PHE A 164 8.54 18.38 -2.85
N ASP A 165 8.27 18.50 -1.55
CA ASP A 165 9.24 18.15 -0.48
C ASP A 165 9.60 16.67 -0.54
N VAL A 166 8.57 15.81 -0.69
CA VAL A 166 8.69 14.36 -0.78
C VAL A 166 8.18 13.86 -2.13
N VAL A 167 9.08 13.26 -2.91
CA VAL A 167 8.73 12.58 -4.17
C VAL A 167 8.85 11.07 -3.97
N VAL A 168 7.70 10.38 -4.01
CA VAL A 168 7.59 8.92 -3.87
C VAL A 168 7.51 8.29 -5.26
N ARG A 169 8.38 7.32 -5.54
CA ARG A 169 8.32 6.49 -6.76
C ARG A 169 8.13 5.02 -6.41
N LEU A 170 7.66 4.24 -7.39
CA LEU A 170 7.33 2.84 -7.20
C LEU A 170 8.13 1.96 -8.15
N ASN A 171 8.59 0.81 -7.65
CA ASN A 171 9.15 -0.27 -8.47
C ASN A 171 10.26 0.23 -9.40
N GLU A 172 10.25 -0.22 -10.65
CA GLU A 172 11.23 0.10 -11.69
C GLU A 172 10.90 1.36 -12.52
N ALA A 173 10.09 2.29 -11.99
CA ALA A 173 9.74 3.53 -12.68
C ALA A 173 11.01 4.28 -13.15
N PRO A 174 11.22 4.46 -14.47
CA PRO A 174 12.43 5.10 -14.97
C PRO A 174 12.39 6.60 -14.71
N VAL A 175 13.54 7.14 -14.32
CA VAL A 175 13.77 8.58 -14.17
C VAL A 175 14.75 9.06 -15.22
N LYS A 176 15.89 8.38 -15.34
CA LYS A 176 16.95 8.71 -16.29
C LYS A 176 16.44 8.70 -17.73
N GLY A 177 16.55 9.83 -18.42
CA GLY A 177 16.06 10.04 -19.80
C GLY A 177 14.59 10.47 -19.91
N PHE A 178 13.88 10.58 -18.79
CA PHE A 178 12.47 10.99 -18.72
C PHE A 178 12.25 12.21 -17.79
N GLU A 179 13.33 12.85 -17.33
CA GLU A 179 13.32 13.89 -16.29
C GLU A 179 12.41 15.06 -16.65
N LYS A 180 12.30 15.40 -17.94
CA LYS A 180 11.39 16.45 -18.43
C LYS A 180 9.94 16.17 -18.02
N ASP A 181 9.51 14.91 -18.08
CA ASP A 181 8.14 14.50 -17.83
C ASP A 181 7.90 14.08 -16.38
N VAL A 182 8.86 13.37 -15.78
CA VAL A 182 8.66 12.72 -14.48
C VAL A 182 9.47 13.33 -13.35
N GLY A 183 10.33 14.32 -13.62
CA GLY A 183 11.21 14.95 -12.64
C GLY A 183 12.47 14.14 -12.38
N SER A 184 13.44 14.76 -11.71
CA SER A 184 14.74 14.19 -11.37
C SER A 184 14.85 13.82 -9.88
N LYS A 185 13.98 14.39 -9.03
CA LYS A 185 13.98 14.16 -7.59
C LYS A 185 13.30 12.82 -7.25
N THR A 186 13.92 12.07 -6.33
CA THR A 186 13.32 10.89 -5.68
C THR A 186 13.71 10.90 -4.22
N THR A 187 12.74 11.09 -3.32
CA THR A 187 12.97 11.06 -1.86
C THR A 187 12.92 9.63 -1.34
N MET A 188 11.92 8.85 -1.79
CA MET A 188 11.84 7.44 -1.48
C MET A 188 11.35 6.63 -2.68
N ARG A 189 11.80 5.39 -2.77
CA ARG A 189 11.33 4.42 -3.75
C ARG A 189 10.81 3.19 -3.03
N ILE A 190 9.50 2.94 -3.16
CA ILE A 190 8.85 1.76 -2.59
C ILE A 190 8.89 0.66 -3.63
N THR A 191 9.41 -0.50 -3.28
CA THR A 191 9.50 -1.64 -4.17
C THR A 191 9.47 -2.95 -3.39
N TYR A 192 9.39 -4.04 -4.13
CA TYR A 192 9.51 -5.43 -3.68
C TYR A 192 10.46 -6.13 -4.65
N PRO A 193 11.00 -7.32 -4.32
CA PRO A 193 12.05 -7.95 -5.12
C PRO A 193 11.71 -7.99 -6.61
N GLU A 194 10.55 -8.53 -6.98
CA GLU A 194 10.16 -8.69 -8.38
C GLU A 194 9.92 -7.37 -9.14
N GLY A 195 9.68 -6.26 -8.43
CA GLY A 195 9.53 -4.92 -9.00
C GLY A 195 10.79 -4.04 -8.87
N ALA A 196 11.88 -4.56 -8.30
CA ALA A 196 13.09 -3.80 -8.05
C ALA A 196 13.89 -3.54 -9.33
N ILE A 197 14.55 -2.39 -9.39
CA ILE A 197 15.45 -2.04 -10.48
C ILE A 197 16.64 -3.00 -10.44
N GLN A 198 16.95 -3.61 -11.59
CA GLN A 198 18.01 -4.62 -11.71
C GLN A 198 19.43 -4.03 -11.81
N LYS A 199 19.56 -2.78 -12.26
CA LYS A 199 20.85 -2.10 -12.48
C LYS A 199 21.07 -1.00 -11.45
N ILE A 200 22.18 -1.04 -10.74
CA ILE A 200 22.48 -0.13 -9.63
C ILE A 200 22.54 1.32 -10.12
N GLU A 201 23.11 1.54 -11.31
CA GLU A 201 23.28 2.85 -11.93
C GLU A 201 21.95 3.57 -12.27
N ARG A 202 20.82 2.86 -12.16
CA ARG A 202 19.48 3.40 -12.35
C ARG A 202 18.80 3.82 -11.04
N TYR A 203 19.37 3.45 -9.88
CA TYR A 203 18.90 3.97 -8.60
C TYR A 203 19.42 5.39 -8.36
N GLU A 204 18.62 6.19 -7.67
CA GLU A 204 18.97 7.54 -7.27
C GLU A 204 19.86 7.51 -6.02
N ALA A 205 21.03 8.16 -6.08
CA ALA A 205 22.07 8.02 -5.06
C ALA A 205 21.68 8.46 -3.63
N GLN A 206 20.64 9.29 -3.51
CA GLN A 206 20.20 9.88 -2.23
C GLN A 206 18.79 9.44 -1.82
N SER A 207 18.15 8.52 -2.56
CA SER A 207 16.80 8.07 -2.25
C SER A 207 16.77 7.03 -1.12
N LEU A 208 15.71 7.07 -0.32
CA LEU A 208 15.41 6.00 0.63
C LEU A 208 14.83 4.80 -0.12
N PHE A 209 15.48 3.64 -0.01
CA PHE A 209 14.92 2.38 -0.47
C PHE A 209 13.92 1.86 0.56
N VAL A 210 12.68 1.61 0.14
CA VAL A 210 11.60 1.12 1.01
C VAL A 210 11.12 -0.22 0.50
N LEU A 211 11.29 -1.28 1.30
CA LEU A 211 10.76 -2.60 1.00
C LEU A 211 9.27 -2.67 1.37
N SER A 212 8.42 -2.98 0.39
CA SER A 212 7.06 -3.48 0.61
C SER A 212 7.10 -5.01 0.60
N ALA A 213 7.09 -5.64 1.77
CA ALA A 213 7.19 -7.09 1.88
C ALA A 213 5.81 -7.76 1.75
N PHE A 214 5.67 -8.67 0.79
CA PHE A 214 4.48 -9.45 0.51
C PHE A 214 4.59 -10.91 0.96
N LYS A 215 5.82 -11.43 1.09
CA LYS A 215 6.08 -12.83 1.47
C LYS A 215 7.38 -12.99 2.27
N ALA A 216 7.49 -14.09 3.00
CA ALA A 216 8.67 -14.40 3.82
C ALA A 216 10.00 -14.31 3.04
N LEU A 217 9.97 -14.68 1.75
CA LEU A 217 11.15 -14.63 0.89
C LEU A 217 11.67 -13.19 0.64
N ASP A 218 10.80 -12.18 0.73
CA ASP A 218 11.20 -10.77 0.57
C ASP A 218 12.14 -10.30 1.69
N PHE A 219 11.90 -10.78 2.92
CA PHE A 219 12.78 -10.48 4.06
C PHE A 219 14.14 -11.14 3.89
N ASN A 220 14.17 -12.39 3.42
CA ASN A 220 15.42 -13.09 3.10
C ASN A 220 16.20 -12.34 2.04
N TRP A 221 15.54 -11.95 0.95
CA TRP A 221 16.16 -11.14 -0.10
C TRP A 221 16.76 -9.84 0.42
N LEU A 222 16.01 -9.09 1.25
CA LEU A 222 16.54 -7.87 1.86
C LEU A 222 17.73 -8.15 2.77
N ARG A 223 17.71 -9.22 3.55
CA ARG A 223 18.86 -9.65 4.38
C ARG A 223 20.08 -9.92 3.50
N HIS A 224 19.91 -10.62 2.39
CA HIS A 224 21.00 -10.88 1.45
C HIS A 224 21.57 -9.58 0.85
N MET A 225 20.73 -8.60 0.53
CA MET A 225 21.19 -7.29 0.05
C MET A 225 21.92 -6.47 1.12
N VAL A 226 21.39 -6.43 2.35
CA VAL A 226 21.93 -5.64 3.47
C VAL A 226 23.26 -6.20 3.97
N PHE A 227 23.34 -7.52 4.16
CA PHE A 227 24.56 -8.20 4.61
C PHE A 227 25.47 -8.64 3.48
N ASN A 228 25.08 -8.34 2.26
CA ASN A 228 25.85 -8.66 1.09
C ASN A 228 26.22 -10.16 1.00
N GLN A 229 25.19 -11.00 0.99
CA GLN A 229 25.32 -12.44 0.88
C GLN A 229 24.77 -12.91 -0.45
N ARG A 230 25.45 -13.87 -1.09
CA ARG A 230 24.93 -14.49 -2.31
C ARG A 230 23.66 -15.26 -2.00
N LEU A 231 22.62 -15.04 -2.81
CA LEU A 231 21.45 -15.90 -2.86
C LEU A 231 21.86 -17.23 -3.51
N MET A 232 21.61 -18.35 -2.82
CA MET A 232 21.77 -19.68 -3.42
C MET A 232 20.51 -20.01 -4.21
N CYS A 233 20.68 -20.15 -5.51
CA CYS A 233 19.61 -20.20 -6.49
C CYS A 233 19.45 -21.62 -7.02
N PHE A 234 18.47 -22.36 -6.50
CA PHE A 234 18.12 -23.65 -7.06
C PHE A 234 17.11 -23.46 -8.21
N PRO A 235 17.36 -24.05 -9.39
CA PRO A 235 16.45 -23.96 -10.54
C PRO A 235 15.28 -24.91 -10.31
N GLN A 236 14.37 -24.55 -9.41
CA GLN A 236 13.19 -25.36 -9.11
C GLN A 236 11.88 -24.61 -9.43
N THR A 237 11.88 -23.27 -9.49
CA THR A 237 10.68 -22.47 -9.83
C THR A 237 11.05 -21.11 -10.49
N VAL A 238 10.12 -20.50 -11.24
CA VAL A 238 10.28 -19.16 -11.86
C VAL A 238 10.52 -18.06 -10.79
N VAL A 239 9.92 -18.22 -9.62
CA VAL A 239 10.08 -17.29 -8.49
C VAL A 239 11.53 -17.30 -7.99
N SER A 240 12.21 -18.45 -7.91
CA SER A 240 13.62 -18.47 -7.51
C SER A 240 14.51 -17.78 -8.54
N SER A 241 14.24 -17.91 -9.85
CA SER A 241 15.08 -17.26 -10.86
C SER A 241 15.02 -15.73 -10.83
N GLN A 242 13.84 -15.15 -10.54
CA GLN A 242 13.66 -13.69 -10.53
C GLN A 242 14.38 -13.01 -9.36
N TYR A 243 14.40 -13.64 -8.18
CA TYR A 243 15.20 -13.18 -7.04
C TYR A 243 16.70 -13.29 -7.29
N CYS A 244 17.11 -14.29 -8.07
CA CYS A 244 18.50 -14.62 -8.32
C CYS A 244 19.17 -13.75 -9.38
N GLN A 245 18.38 -13.14 -10.26
CA GLN A 245 18.87 -12.15 -11.22
C GLN A 245 19.21 -10.80 -10.55
N GLN A 246 18.76 -10.59 -9.30
CA GLN A 246 18.91 -9.35 -8.56
C GLN A 246 20.14 -9.37 -7.65
N ARG A 247 21.31 -9.00 -8.18
CA ARG A 247 22.49 -8.70 -7.35
C ARG A 247 22.56 -7.21 -7.07
N CYS A 248 22.10 -6.79 -5.89
CA CYS A 248 22.27 -5.42 -5.41
C CYS A 248 23.00 -5.41 -4.07
N TRP A 249 23.97 -4.50 -3.92
CA TRP A 249 24.81 -4.36 -2.72
C TRP A 249 24.44 -3.08 -1.98
N VAL A 250 24.19 -3.17 -0.68
CA VAL A 250 24.04 -2.00 0.19
C VAL A 250 25.33 -1.77 0.98
N SER A 251 26.09 -0.73 0.67
CA SER A 251 27.19 -0.23 1.49
C SER A 251 26.67 0.83 2.46
N SER A 252 26.73 0.53 3.76
CA SER A 252 26.48 1.51 4.82
C SER A 252 27.74 2.38 5.01
N SER A 253 27.85 3.49 4.28
CA SER A 253 28.67 4.62 4.71
C SER A 253 27.76 5.80 5.07
N ASN A 254 27.80 6.21 6.35
CA ASN A 254 26.95 7.23 6.98
C ASN A 254 25.48 6.86 7.24
N GLY A 255 25.13 5.57 7.36
CA GLY A 255 23.76 5.17 7.75
C GLY A 255 22.69 5.41 6.68
N ARG A 256 23.10 5.82 5.48
CA ARG A 256 22.33 5.77 4.23
C ARG A 256 22.88 4.63 3.38
N ALA A 257 21.99 3.83 2.79
CA ALA A 257 22.36 2.77 1.86
C ALA A 257 23.01 3.40 0.61
N LYS A 258 24.34 3.28 0.47
CA LYS A 258 25.04 3.61 -0.78
C LYS A 258 25.23 2.33 -1.58
N TRP A 259 24.84 2.36 -2.84
CA TRP A 259 25.01 1.22 -3.73
C TRP A 259 26.43 1.20 -4.28
N LEU A 260 27.15 0.07 -4.13
CA LEU A 260 28.47 -0.14 -4.73
C LEU A 260 28.40 -1.29 -5.74
N GLN A 261 29.03 -1.11 -6.90
CA GLN A 261 29.13 -2.13 -7.95
C GLN A 261 30.31 -3.07 -7.65
N SER A 262 30.11 -4.39 -7.80
CA SER A 262 31.24 -5.32 -7.89
C SER A 262 31.80 -5.24 -9.30
N ASP A 263 33.02 -4.73 -9.42
CA ASP A 263 33.84 -5.02 -10.59
C ASP A 263 34.20 -6.52 -10.61
N ARG A 264 34.27 -7.05 -11.85
CA ARG A 264 34.76 -8.38 -12.25
C ARG A 264 33.89 -9.61 -11.96
N ILE A 265 33.26 -10.04 -13.05
CA ILE A 265 33.02 -11.44 -13.40
C ILE A 265 34.38 -12.03 -13.80
N THR A 266 34.81 -13.11 -13.16
CA THR A 266 35.62 -14.16 -13.81
C THR A 266 34.95 -15.48 -13.52
N ASN A 267 34.80 -16.28 -14.58
CA ASN A 267 34.14 -17.58 -14.63
C ASN A 267 34.52 -18.52 -13.49
#